data_AF-A0A7R9FFW3-F1
#
_entry.id   AF-A0A7R9FFW3-F1
#
_cell.length_a   1.000
_cell.length_b   1.000
_cell.length_c   1.000
_cell.angle_alpha   90.00
_cell.angle_beta   90.00
_cell.angle_gamma   90.00
#
_symmetry.space_group_name_H-M   'P 1'
#
loop_
_entity.id
_entity.type
_entity.pdbx_description
1 polymer ?
#
loop_
_entity_poly.entity_id
_entity_poly.type
_entity_poly.pdbx_seq_one_letter_code
_entity_poly.pdbx_strand_id
1 'polypeptide(L)'
;MHNGVRHKLNSKSEMTLKQPLWCKLTEELRQDFSSSCPYSPATRIYSAPRGSNRVFINQADMAVTQFGFVGLMVLYPKRFGAGGASEDDLEGFCHLWRAVGYLLGVEDRYNFCSGSLEDVRERSKDLIQWCIKPSLREVSQDWEHMSRCLIEGISYYIPGVSFEASLMYLTRLLDISAPCLVASLTVWQNFMFHLTWFVMSYFLRLPGVLAVHNWLLNMALHRANKASHSWLHRLENKSYSFQKTHGVICTKL
;
A
#
# COMPACT_ATOMS: atom_id res chain seq x y z
N MET A 1 1.01 -2.52 -25.35
CA MET A 1 1.53 -3.71 -24.63
C MET A 1 1.86 -4.79 -25.67
N HIS A 2 3.13 -5.21 -25.78
CA HIS A 2 3.58 -6.17 -26.80
C HIS A 2 2.86 -7.53 -26.67
N ASN A 3 2.39 -8.09 -27.78
CA ASN A 3 1.66 -9.38 -27.85
C ASN A 3 2.39 -10.54 -27.16
N GLY A 4 3.72 -10.50 -27.06
CA GLY A 4 4.52 -11.50 -26.33
C GLY A 4 4.33 -11.49 -24.81
N VAL A 5 4.02 -10.32 -24.21
CA VAL A 5 3.70 -10.21 -22.78
C VAL A 5 2.31 -10.78 -22.50
N ARG A 6 1.37 -10.55 -23.43
CA ARG A 6 -0.01 -11.06 -23.36
C ARG A 6 -0.07 -12.59 -23.39
N HIS A 7 0.75 -13.22 -24.23
CA HIS A 7 0.80 -14.68 -24.33
C HIS A 7 1.39 -15.34 -23.07
N LYS A 8 2.42 -14.74 -22.46
CA LYS A 8 3.00 -15.22 -21.18
C LYS A 8 2.05 -15.05 -20.00
N LEU A 9 1.24 -13.99 -19.98
CA LEU A 9 0.21 -13.79 -18.96
C LEU A 9 -0.94 -14.80 -19.12
N ASN A 10 -1.39 -15.06 -20.35
CA ASN A 10 -2.46 -16.03 -20.60
C ASN A 10 -2.03 -17.48 -20.37
N SER A 11 -0.76 -17.85 -20.63
CA SER A 11 -0.28 -19.21 -20.32
C SER A 11 -0.03 -19.43 -18.82
N LYS A 12 0.23 -18.36 -18.06
CA LYS A 12 0.36 -18.42 -16.59
C LYS A 12 -0.98 -18.27 -15.87
N SER A 13 -2.01 -17.69 -16.48
CA SER A 13 -3.32 -17.48 -15.85
C SER A 13 -4.15 -18.75 -15.66
N GLU A 14 -3.77 -19.86 -16.31
CA GLU A 14 -4.34 -21.19 -16.05
C GLU A 14 -3.60 -21.97 -14.95
N MET A 15 -2.64 -21.34 -14.26
CA MET A 15 -2.16 -21.87 -12.98
C MET A 15 -3.22 -21.54 -11.92
N THR A 16 -4.26 -22.38 -11.88
CA THR A 16 -5.18 -22.43 -10.73
C THR A 16 -4.32 -22.50 -9.47
N LEU A 17 -4.41 -21.46 -8.62
CA LEU A 17 -3.89 -21.45 -7.26
C LEU A 17 -4.63 -22.55 -6.47
N LYS A 18 -4.20 -23.81 -6.65
CA LYS A 18 -4.76 -25.00 -6.01
C LYS A 18 -4.23 -25.18 -4.58
N GLN A 19 -3.37 -24.29 -4.10
CA GLN A 19 -2.80 -24.35 -2.76
C GLN A 19 -3.40 -23.23 -1.90
N PRO A 20 -3.80 -23.53 -0.64
CA PRO A 20 -4.33 -22.51 0.24
C PRO A 20 -3.24 -21.47 0.51
N LEU A 21 -3.54 -20.20 0.22
CA LEU A 21 -2.68 -19.07 0.53
C LEU A 21 -2.58 -18.94 2.05
N TRP A 22 -1.36 -18.92 2.59
CA TRP A 22 -1.16 -18.70 4.02
C TRP A 22 -1.43 -17.23 4.34
N CYS A 23 -2.58 -16.97 4.95
CA CYS A 23 -3.02 -15.64 5.34
C CYS A 23 -3.62 -15.76 6.74
N LYS A 24 -2.74 -15.64 7.75
CA LYS A 24 -3.06 -15.97 9.14
C LYS A 24 -4.11 -15.03 9.74
N LEU A 25 -4.15 -13.77 9.31
CA LEU A 25 -4.98 -12.73 9.94
C LEU A 25 -6.27 -12.46 9.16
N THR A 26 -6.54 -13.15 8.05
CA THR A 26 -7.64 -12.74 7.16
C THR A 26 -8.98 -12.75 7.88
N GLU A 27 -9.22 -13.77 8.71
CA GLU A 27 -10.50 -13.91 9.40
C GLU A 27 -10.63 -12.91 10.56
N GLU A 28 -9.56 -12.71 11.32
CA GLU A 28 -9.46 -11.69 12.35
C GLU A 28 -9.65 -10.27 11.78
N LEU A 29 -9.06 -9.99 10.61
CA LEU A 29 -9.19 -8.70 9.92
C LEU A 29 -10.61 -8.49 9.39
N ARG A 30 -11.26 -9.54 8.87
CA ARG A 30 -12.68 -9.46 8.50
C ARG A 30 -13.55 -9.16 9.71
N GLN A 31 -13.26 -9.77 10.85
CA GLN A 31 -13.96 -9.49 12.09
C GLN A 31 -13.79 -8.02 12.51
N ASP A 32 -12.55 -7.53 12.55
CA ASP A 32 -12.26 -6.12 12.86
C ASP A 32 -13.00 -5.18 11.90
N PHE A 33 -12.91 -5.44 10.60
CA PHE A 33 -13.48 -4.57 9.58
C PHE A 33 -14.99 -4.72 9.40
N SER A 34 -15.62 -5.81 9.89
CA SER A 34 -17.07 -6.01 9.79
C SER A 34 -17.89 -4.87 10.41
N SER A 35 -17.36 -4.28 11.47
CA SER A 35 -17.95 -3.15 12.19
C SER A 35 -17.64 -1.79 11.57
N SER A 36 -16.77 -1.75 10.54
CA SER A 36 -16.28 -0.52 9.93
C SER A 36 -17.26 0.01 8.88
N CYS A 37 -17.83 1.20 9.15
CA CYS A 37 -18.62 2.04 8.25
C CYS A 37 -20.00 1.46 7.80
N PRO A 38 -21.12 2.20 7.95
CA PRO A 38 -22.46 1.70 7.60
C PRO A 38 -22.74 1.64 6.08
N TYR A 39 -21.90 2.25 5.24
CA TYR A 39 -22.12 2.30 3.78
C TYR A 39 -21.83 0.95 3.12
N SER A 40 -22.26 0.69 1.89
CA SER A 40 -21.97 -0.56 1.16
C SER A 40 -20.56 -0.54 0.53
N PRO A 41 -19.90 -1.70 0.33
CA PRO A 41 -18.57 -1.72 -0.31
C PRO A 41 -18.60 -1.17 -1.72
N ALA A 42 -17.74 -0.18 -2.04
CA ALA A 42 -17.61 0.39 -3.38
C ALA A 42 -17.07 -0.61 -4.40
N THR A 43 -16.52 -1.74 -3.97
CA THR A 43 -16.08 -2.85 -4.82
C THR A 43 -17.20 -3.36 -5.74
N ARG A 44 -18.47 -3.18 -5.37
CA ARG A 44 -19.63 -3.46 -6.25
C ARG A 44 -19.76 -2.48 -7.42
N ILE A 45 -19.22 -1.27 -7.32
CA ILE A 45 -19.27 -0.24 -8.37
C ILE A 45 -18.21 -0.54 -9.44
N TYR A 46 -17.07 -1.13 -9.05
CA TYR A 46 -15.94 -1.43 -9.93
C TYR A 46 -15.95 -2.86 -10.52
N SER A 47 -16.87 -3.73 -10.09
CA SER A 47 -16.90 -5.12 -10.57
C SER A 47 -17.70 -5.27 -11.85
N ALA A 48 -17.00 -5.39 -12.99
CA ALA A 48 -17.62 -5.75 -14.25
C ALA A 48 -18.22 -7.17 -14.20
N PRO A 49 -19.43 -7.39 -14.76
CA PRO A 49 -20.05 -8.71 -14.85
C PRO A 49 -19.10 -9.77 -15.41
N ARG A 50 -19.18 -11.01 -14.92
CA ARG A 50 -18.42 -12.12 -15.52
C ARG A 50 -18.88 -12.29 -16.98
N GLY A 51 -17.95 -12.26 -17.93
CA GLY A 51 -18.22 -12.46 -19.36
C GLY A 51 -18.20 -11.20 -20.24
N SER A 52 -17.99 -10.00 -19.70
CA SER A 52 -17.73 -8.81 -20.52
C SER A 52 -16.26 -8.77 -21.00
N ASN A 53 -15.99 -8.05 -22.10
CA ASN A 53 -14.64 -7.65 -22.49
C ASN A 53 -14.04 -6.79 -21.36
N ARG A 54 -13.42 -7.42 -20.37
CA ARG A 54 -12.90 -6.75 -19.18
C ARG A 54 -11.70 -5.88 -19.56
N VAL A 55 -11.83 -4.58 -19.37
CA VAL A 55 -10.68 -3.67 -19.26
C VAL A 55 -10.07 -3.92 -17.87
N PHE A 56 -8.86 -4.48 -17.83
CA PHE A 56 -8.21 -4.88 -16.58
C PHE A 56 -7.76 -3.70 -15.70
N ILE A 57 -7.39 -2.57 -16.33
CA ILE A 57 -7.00 -1.33 -15.65
C ILE A 57 -7.67 -0.19 -16.42
N ASN A 58 -8.67 0.43 -15.79
CA ASN A 58 -9.41 1.55 -16.35
C ASN A 58 -8.96 2.89 -15.70
N GLN A 59 -9.53 4.01 -16.16
CA GLN A 59 -9.19 5.35 -15.65
C GLN A 59 -9.49 5.52 -14.15
N ALA A 60 -10.53 4.88 -13.63
CA ALA A 60 -10.85 4.91 -12.21
C ALA A 60 -9.80 4.12 -11.39
N ASP A 61 -9.37 2.96 -11.86
CA ASP A 61 -8.29 2.18 -11.22
C ASP A 61 -7.00 3.00 -11.16
N MET A 62 -6.67 3.72 -12.24
CA MET A 62 -5.51 4.59 -12.29
C MET A 62 -5.62 5.78 -11.33
N ALA A 63 -6.79 6.42 -11.25
CA ALA A 63 -7.04 7.53 -10.33
C ALA A 63 -6.98 7.09 -8.85
N VAL A 64 -7.57 5.94 -8.51
CA VAL A 64 -7.48 5.37 -7.16
C VAL A 64 -6.04 4.96 -6.82
N THR A 65 -5.29 4.45 -7.79
CA THR A 65 -3.86 4.17 -7.62
C THR A 65 -3.07 5.44 -7.33
N GLN A 66 -3.35 6.53 -8.05
CA GLN A 66 -2.72 7.84 -7.81
C GLN A 66 -3.05 8.38 -6.41
N PHE A 67 -4.30 8.23 -5.95
CA PHE A 67 -4.67 8.51 -4.55
C PHE A 67 -3.78 7.75 -3.56
N GLY A 68 -3.47 6.47 -3.82
CA GLY A 68 -2.62 5.65 -2.96
C GLY A 68 -1.23 6.26 -2.70
N PHE A 69 -0.72 7.08 -3.62
CA PHE A 69 0.56 7.79 -3.46
C PHE A 69 0.41 9.19 -2.85
N VAL A 70 -0.72 9.86 -3.08
CA VAL A 70 -0.85 11.30 -2.81
C VAL A 70 -1.82 11.59 -1.66
N GLY A 71 -2.99 10.97 -1.66
CA GLY A 71 -4.14 11.41 -0.86
C GLY A 71 -3.88 11.42 0.65
N LEU A 72 -3.29 10.35 1.18
CA LEU A 72 -2.96 10.29 2.61
C LEU A 72 -1.86 11.28 3.01
N MET A 73 -0.89 11.54 2.11
CA MET A 73 0.18 12.51 2.37
C MET A 73 -0.36 13.93 2.46
N VAL A 74 -1.26 14.34 1.54
CA VAL A 74 -1.82 15.70 1.52
C VAL A 74 -2.85 15.94 2.62
N LEU A 75 -3.53 14.87 3.10
CA LEU A 75 -4.44 14.93 4.24
C LEU A 75 -3.71 14.96 5.58
N TYR A 76 -2.63 14.19 5.70
CA TYR A 76 -1.94 13.98 6.97
C TYR A 76 -0.42 14.19 6.85
N PRO A 77 0.07 15.33 6.34
CA PRO A 77 1.49 15.51 6.00
C PRO A 77 2.41 15.28 7.20
N LYS A 78 1.99 15.71 8.39
CA LYS A 78 2.70 15.43 9.66
C LYS A 78 2.87 13.94 9.92
N ARG A 79 1.88 13.11 9.60
CA ARG A 79 1.96 11.66 9.80
C ARG A 79 2.94 11.01 8.83
N PHE A 80 3.24 11.63 7.70
CA PHE A 80 4.16 11.12 6.68
C PHE A 80 5.52 11.82 6.67
N GLY A 81 5.93 12.48 7.76
CA GLY A 81 7.23 13.16 7.84
C GLY A 81 7.31 14.49 7.10
N ALA A 82 6.25 14.90 6.42
CA ALA A 82 6.11 16.18 5.71
C ALA A 82 5.52 17.28 6.59
N GLY A 83 5.67 17.20 7.92
CA GLY A 83 5.06 18.15 8.84
C GLY A 83 5.56 19.59 8.69
N GLY A 84 6.70 19.81 8.05
CA GLY A 84 7.24 21.14 7.74
C GLY A 84 6.87 21.68 6.36
N ALA A 85 6.15 20.92 5.54
CA ALA A 85 5.72 21.36 4.22
C ALA A 85 4.72 22.52 4.32
N SER A 86 4.89 23.53 3.47
CA SER A 86 3.92 24.60 3.25
C SER A 86 2.76 24.13 2.37
N GLU A 87 1.69 24.93 2.27
CA GLU A 87 0.60 24.65 1.33
C GLU A 87 1.11 24.68 -0.12
N ASP A 88 2.01 25.62 -0.46
CA ASP A 88 2.64 25.71 -1.79
C ASP A 88 3.47 24.45 -2.11
N ASP A 89 4.19 23.90 -1.12
CA ASP A 89 4.94 22.63 -1.30
C ASP A 89 3.98 21.46 -1.60
N LEU A 90 2.84 21.40 -0.91
CA LEU A 90 1.84 20.36 -1.12
C LEU A 90 1.09 20.54 -2.45
N GLU A 91 0.85 21.78 -2.87
CA GLU A 91 0.30 22.08 -4.20
C GLU A 91 1.29 21.70 -5.31
N GLY A 92 2.57 22.02 -5.14
CA GLY A 92 3.66 21.57 -6.03
C GLY A 92 3.77 20.05 -6.09
N PHE A 93 3.60 19.36 -4.96
CA PHE A 93 3.55 17.90 -4.90
C PHE A 93 2.35 17.33 -5.67
N CYS A 94 1.16 17.91 -5.52
CA CYS A 94 -0.02 17.56 -6.31
C CYS A 94 0.22 17.81 -7.81
N HIS A 95 0.83 18.94 -8.17
CA HIS A 95 1.14 19.26 -9.56
C HIS A 95 2.09 18.24 -10.20
N LEU A 96 3.14 17.84 -9.47
CA LEU A 96 4.07 16.78 -9.89
C LEU A 96 3.31 15.48 -10.18
N TRP A 97 2.48 15.03 -9.23
CA TRP A 97 1.73 13.80 -9.41
C TRP A 97 0.65 13.90 -10.48
N ARG A 98 0.08 15.08 -10.71
CA ARG A 98 -0.81 15.33 -11.85
C ARG A 98 -0.07 15.09 -13.17
N ALA A 99 1.14 15.63 -13.32
CA ALA A 99 1.97 15.41 -14.50
C ALA A 99 2.35 13.93 -14.67
N VAL A 100 2.72 13.23 -13.59
CA VAL A 100 2.98 11.79 -13.62
C VAL A 100 1.74 11.01 -14.07
N GLY A 101 0.55 11.34 -13.56
CA GLY A 101 -0.72 10.74 -13.98
C GLY A 101 -0.98 10.94 -15.47
N TYR A 102 -0.79 12.15 -15.98
CA TYR A 102 -0.92 12.46 -17.41
C TYR A 102 0.03 11.62 -18.26
N LEU A 103 1.31 11.54 -17.87
CA LEU A 103 2.32 10.74 -18.57
C LEU A 103 2.02 9.23 -18.55
N LEU A 104 1.33 8.74 -17.52
CA LEU A 104 0.85 7.36 -17.43
C LEU A 104 -0.48 7.12 -18.16
N GLY A 105 -1.03 8.14 -18.84
CA GLY A 105 -2.23 8.03 -19.67
C GLY A 105 -3.54 8.27 -18.91
N VAL A 106 -3.51 8.89 -17.74
CA VAL A 106 -4.72 9.34 -17.04
C VAL A 106 -5.24 10.59 -17.74
N GLU A 107 -6.49 10.56 -18.23
CA GLU A 107 -7.10 11.74 -18.83
C GLU A 107 -7.27 12.84 -17.77
N ASP A 108 -7.06 14.10 -18.12
CA ASP A 108 -7.06 15.22 -17.15
C ASP A 108 -8.34 15.32 -16.31
N ARG A 109 -9.49 14.95 -16.90
CA ARG A 109 -10.79 14.92 -16.21
C ARG A 109 -10.91 13.83 -15.14
N TYR A 110 -10.06 12.79 -15.20
CA TYR A 110 -10.02 11.69 -14.23
C TYR A 110 -8.77 11.74 -13.34
N ASN A 111 -7.84 12.65 -13.60
CA ASN A 111 -6.62 12.77 -12.83
C ASN A 111 -6.93 13.18 -11.38
N PHE A 112 -6.50 12.36 -10.44
CA PHE A 112 -6.84 12.53 -9.03
C PHE A 112 -6.25 13.81 -8.45
N CYS A 113 -5.15 14.31 -9.02
CA CYS A 113 -4.47 15.53 -8.61
C CYS A 113 -4.95 16.78 -9.40
N SER A 114 -6.05 16.68 -10.15
CA SER A 114 -6.65 17.84 -10.82
C SER A 114 -7.38 18.75 -9.82
N GLY A 115 -7.33 20.05 -10.09
CA GLY A 115 -7.88 21.11 -9.24
C GLY A 115 -6.83 21.75 -8.33
N SER A 116 -7.33 22.47 -7.33
CA SER A 116 -6.56 23.03 -6.22
C SER A 116 -6.18 21.95 -5.19
N LEU A 117 -5.29 22.29 -4.26
CA LEU A 117 -4.94 21.40 -3.14
C LEU A 117 -6.18 21.03 -2.30
N GLU A 118 -7.13 21.94 -2.11
CA GLU A 118 -8.35 21.65 -1.35
C GLU A 118 -9.26 20.67 -2.09
N ASP A 119 -9.39 20.77 -3.41
CA ASP A 119 -10.14 19.80 -4.22
C ASP A 119 -9.57 18.38 -4.06
N VAL A 120 -8.23 18.25 -4.04
CA VAL A 120 -7.56 16.96 -3.86
C VAL A 120 -7.78 16.43 -2.44
N ARG A 121 -7.78 17.29 -1.41
CA ARG A 121 -8.05 16.91 -0.02
C ARG A 121 -9.50 16.46 0.16
N GLU A 122 -10.47 17.22 -0.35
CA GLU A 122 -11.89 16.87 -0.29
C GLU A 122 -12.13 15.51 -0.96
N ARG A 123 -11.65 15.34 -2.20
CA ARG A 123 -11.72 14.07 -2.92
C ARG A 123 -11.05 12.90 -2.19
N SER A 124 -9.93 13.17 -1.49
CA SER A 124 -9.25 12.17 -0.67
C SER A 124 -10.10 11.74 0.53
N LYS A 125 -10.76 12.68 1.22
CA LYS A 125 -11.68 12.37 2.32
C LYS A 125 -12.86 11.53 1.82
N ASP A 126 -13.45 11.92 0.69
CA ASP A 126 -14.55 11.20 0.08
C ASP A 126 -14.17 9.79 -0.35
N LEU A 127 -13.04 9.63 -1.04
CA LEU A 127 -12.60 8.30 -1.47
C LEU A 127 -12.32 7.40 -0.25
N ILE A 128 -11.73 7.93 0.82
CA ILE A 128 -11.53 7.18 2.07
C ILE A 128 -12.87 6.72 2.65
N GLN A 129 -13.82 7.65 2.76
CA GLN A 129 -15.08 7.40 3.46
C GLN A 129 -16.03 6.48 2.68
N TRP A 130 -16.10 6.68 1.37
CA TRP A 130 -17.08 6.03 0.50
C TRP A 130 -16.53 4.82 -0.24
N CYS A 131 -15.20 4.72 -0.41
CA CYS A 131 -14.58 3.59 -1.12
C CYS A 131 -13.66 2.77 -0.23
N ILE A 132 -12.61 3.37 0.34
CA ILE A 132 -11.55 2.61 1.05
C ILE A 132 -12.09 1.92 2.29
N LYS A 133 -12.72 2.66 3.21
CA LYS A 133 -13.28 2.10 4.46
C LYS A 133 -14.31 0.99 4.16
N PRO A 134 -15.30 1.21 3.27
CA PRO A 134 -16.27 0.16 2.93
C PRO A 134 -15.66 -1.10 2.31
N SER A 135 -14.61 -0.97 1.50
CA SER A 135 -13.93 -2.10 0.84
C SER A 135 -13.08 -2.95 1.78
N LEU A 136 -12.65 -2.43 2.95
CA LEU A 136 -11.94 -3.22 3.95
C LEU A 136 -12.78 -4.38 4.53
N ARG A 137 -14.11 -4.34 4.41
CA ARG A 137 -14.98 -5.47 4.79
C ARG A 137 -14.87 -6.67 3.86
N GLU A 138 -14.38 -6.45 2.65
CA GLU A 138 -14.26 -7.48 1.62
C GLU A 138 -12.80 -7.95 1.46
N VAL A 139 -11.96 -7.76 2.47
CA VAL A 139 -10.57 -8.25 2.43
C VAL A 139 -10.54 -9.76 2.20
N SER A 140 -9.71 -10.15 1.23
CA SER A 140 -9.51 -11.52 0.80
C SER A 140 -8.14 -12.04 1.25
N GLN A 141 -7.94 -13.36 1.13
CA GLN A 141 -6.63 -13.96 1.32
C GLN A 141 -5.61 -13.40 0.31
N ASP A 142 -6.02 -13.21 -0.95
CA ASP A 142 -5.17 -12.58 -1.97
C ASP A 142 -4.74 -11.17 -1.55
N TRP A 143 -5.65 -10.39 -0.97
CA TRP A 143 -5.35 -9.04 -0.50
C TRP A 143 -4.32 -9.06 0.65
N GLU A 144 -4.48 -9.93 1.64
CA GLU A 144 -3.52 -10.06 2.74
C GLU A 144 -2.15 -10.52 2.20
N HIS A 145 -2.14 -11.55 1.35
CA HIS A 145 -0.93 -12.09 0.76
C HIS A 145 -0.16 -11.04 -0.04
N MET A 146 -0.83 -10.34 -0.96
CA MET A 146 -0.22 -9.28 -1.78
C MET A 146 0.30 -8.13 -0.91
N SER A 147 -0.46 -7.75 0.12
CA SER A 147 -0.03 -6.71 1.06
C SER A 147 1.20 -7.12 1.86
N ARG A 148 1.28 -8.38 2.31
CA ARG A 148 2.46 -8.92 2.99
C ARG A 148 3.69 -8.92 2.08
N CYS A 149 3.54 -9.35 0.83
CA CYS A 149 4.61 -9.33 -0.17
C CYS A 149 5.11 -7.91 -0.44
N LEU A 150 4.19 -6.94 -0.59
CA LEU A 150 4.54 -5.53 -0.77
C LEU A 150 5.36 -5.00 0.41
N ILE A 151 4.87 -5.21 1.64
CA ILE A 151 5.54 -4.71 2.84
C ILE A 151 6.87 -5.41 3.09
N GLU A 152 6.99 -6.70 2.82
CA GLU A 152 8.27 -7.43 2.87
C GLU A 152 9.28 -6.80 1.90
N GLY A 153 8.86 -6.44 0.68
CA GLY A 153 9.70 -5.72 -0.28
C GLY A 153 10.21 -4.38 0.26
N ILE A 154 9.35 -3.62 0.94
CA ILE A 154 9.71 -2.34 1.56
C ILE A 154 10.68 -2.52 2.73
N SER A 155 10.55 -3.62 3.49
CA SER A 155 11.38 -3.89 4.67
C SER A 155 12.89 -3.97 4.37
N TYR A 156 13.27 -4.23 3.11
CA TYR A 156 14.67 -4.23 2.67
C TYR A 156 15.30 -2.83 2.67
N TYR A 157 14.49 -1.78 2.56
CA TYR A 157 14.92 -0.39 2.52
C TYR A 157 14.63 0.34 3.84
N ILE A 158 13.54 -0.04 4.50
CA ILE A 158 13.07 0.61 5.74
C ILE A 158 13.06 -0.44 6.85
N PRO A 159 14.09 -0.45 7.73
CA PRO A 159 14.20 -1.43 8.80
C PRO A 159 12.99 -1.42 9.74
N GLY A 160 12.47 -2.60 10.05
CA GLY A 160 11.42 -2.81 11.05
C GLY A 160 9.99 -2.51 10.60
N VAL A 161 9.76 -2.29 9.30
CA VAL A 161 8.41 -2.29 8.72
C VAL A 161 7.92 -3.75 8.62
N SER A 162 6.69 -4.00 9.07
CA SER A 162 5.99 -5.29 8.89
C SER A 162 4.55 -5.03 8.49
N PHE A 163 3.90 -6.04 7.91
CA PHE A 163 2.50 -5.94 7.50
C PHE A 163 1.58 -5.49 8.65
N GLU A 164 1.71 -6.12 9.82
CA GLU A 164 0.90 -5.82 11.00
C GLU A 164 1.12 -4.39 11.49
N ALA A 165 2.37 -3.94 11.58
CA ALA A 165 2.69 -2.58 12.00
C ALA A 165 2.21 -1.53 10.99
N SER A 166 2.33 -1.81 9.69
CA SER A 166 1.84 -0.94 8.61
C SER A 166 0.32 -0.88 8.56
N LEU A 167 -0.37 -2.01 8.77
CA LEU A 167 -1.82 -2.04 8.81
C LEU A 167 -2.34 -1.33 10.07
N MET A 168 -1.69 -1.52 11.21
CA MET A 168 -1.99 -0.79 12.45
C MET A 168 -1.79 0.71 12.28
N TYR A 169 -0.75 1.12 11.53
CA TYR A 169 -0.54 2.50 11.15
C TYR A 169 -1.72 3.04 10.33
N LEU A 170 -2.16 2.30 9.30
CA LEU A 170 -3.26 2.69 8.43
C LEU A 170 -4.59 2.76 9.19
N THR A 171 -4.93 1.75 9.99
CA THR A 171 -6.19 1.73 10.75
C THR A 171 -6.23 2.87 11.77
N ARG A 172 -5.12 3.17 12.45
CA ARG A 172 -5.04 4.34 13.35
C ARG A 172 -5.16 5.67 12.61
N LEU A 173 -4.56 5.78 11.41
CA LEU A 173 -4.64 6.99 10.59
C LEU A 173 -6.08 7.26 10.14
N LEU A 174 -6.80 6.20 9.76
CA LEU A 174 -8.16 6.26 9.24
C LEU A 174 -9.24 6.21 10.34
N ASP A 175 -8.84 6.12 11.62
CA ASP A 175 -9.75 5.96 12.76
C ASP A 175 -10.66 4.74 12.60
N ILE A 176 -10.04 3.58 12.38
CA ILE A 176 -10.69 2.27 12.23
C ILE A 176 -10.33 1.43 13.46
N SER A 177 -11.35 0.91 14.13
CA SER A 177 -11.19 -0.04 15.24
C SER A 177 -10.69 -1.38 14.71
N ALA A 178 -9.57 -1.87 15.22
CA ALA A 178 -8.98 -3.14 14.80
C ALA A 178 -8.40 -3.94 15.99
N PRO A 179 -9.22 -4.33 16.98
CA PRO A 179 -8.75 -4.98 18.21
C PRO A 179 -8.04 -6.32 17.97
N CYS A 180 -8.51 -7.14 17.02
CA CYS A 180 -7.87 -8.41 16.70
C CYS A 180 -6.49 -8.20 16.08
N LEU A 181 -6.35 -7.20 15.20
CA LEU A 181 -5.05 -6.76 14.70
C LEU A 181 -4.14 -6.34 15.86
N VAL A 182 -4.61 -5.48 16.78
CA VAL A 182 -3.81 -5.05 17.95
C VAL A 182 -3.32 -6.23 18.78
N ALA A 183 -4.20 -7.19 19.06
CA ALA A 183 -3.85 -8.39 19.83
C ALA A 183 -2.83 -9.29 19.11
N SER A 184 -2.73 -9.19 17.78
CA SER A 184 -1.79 -10.00 16.98
C SER A 184 -0.37 -9.42 16.91
N LEU A 185 -0.15 -8.15 17.28
CA LEU A 185 1.18 -7.54 17.21
C LEU A 185 2.13 -8.18 18.22
N THR A 186 3.34 -8.52 17.74
CA THR A 186 4.46 -8.80 18.63
C THR A 186 4.93 -7.55 19.36
N VAL A 187 5.59 -7.72 20.51
CA VAL A 187 6.21 -6.61 21.27
C VAL A 187 7.12 -5.76 20.37
N TRP A 188 7.89 -6.40 19.49
CA TRP A 188 8.78 -5.72 18.54
C TRP A 188 8.01 -4.91 17.49
N GLN A 189 6.96 -5.48 16.88
CA GLN A 189 6.15 -4.77 15.90
C GLN A 189 5.42 -3.57 16.52
N ASN A 190 4.89 -3.74 17.74
CA ASN A 190 4.25 -2.66 18.47
C ASN A 190 5.25 -1.52 18.79
N PHE A 191 6.46 -1.87 19.24
CA PHE A 191 7.54 -0.90 19.43
C PHE A 191 7.88 -0.15 18.13
N MET A 192 8.09 -0.87 17.03
CA MET A 192 8.41 -0.27 15.73
C MET A 192 7.29 0.61 15.20
N PHE A 193 6.03 0.24 15.40
CA PHE A 193 4.86 1.06 15.08
C PHE A 193 4.91 2.40 15.84
N HIS A 194 5.08 2.36 17.16
CA HIS A 194 5.15 3.58 17.99
C HIS A 194 6.36 4.45 17.64
N LEU A 195 7.52 3.83 17.41
CA LEU A 195 8.73 4.52 16.97
C LEU A 195 8.48 5.22 15.62
N THR A 196 7.91 4.52 14.64
CA THR A 196 7.61 5.08 13.32
C THR A 196 6.60 6.23 13.42
N TRP A 197 5.52 6.04 14.19
CA TRP A 197 4.51 7.07 14.42
C TRP A 197 5.12 8.34 15.04
N PHE A 198 5.98 8.18 16.04
CA PHE A 198 6.68 9.28 16.70
C PHE A 198 7.67 9.97 15.75
N VAL A 199 8.51 9.19 15.06
CA VAL A 199 9.53 9.72 14.14
C VAL A 199 8.89 10.54 13.04
N MET A 200 7.88 9.98 12.38
CA MET A 200 7.20 10.68 11.28
C MET A 200 6.45 11.91 11.78
N SER A 201 5.75 11.81 12.91
CA SER A 201 4.91 12.91 13.42
C SER A 201 5.70 14.10 13.99
N TYR A 202 6.85 13.82 14.63
CA TYR A 202 7.56 14.81 15.44
C TYR A 202 9.04 14.91 15.13
N PHE A 203 9.74 13.78 15.05
CA PHE A 203 11.21 13.78 15.00
C PHE A 203 11.74 14.35 13.68
N LEU A 204 11.12 14.00 12.54
CA LEU A 204 11.53 14.51 11.22
C LEU A 204 11.35 16.02 11.04
N ARG A 205 10.59 16.67 11.93
CA ARG A 205 10.40 18.13 11.94
C ARG A 205 11.59 18.89 12.52
N LEU A 206 12.47 18.21 13.26
CA LEU A 206 13.62 18.83 13.88
C LEU A 206 14.70 19.18 12.84
N PRO A 207 15.34 20.35 12.93
CA PRO A 207 16.43 20.74 12.02
C PRO A 207 17.51 19.66 11.95
N GLY A 208 17.95 19.34 10.73
CA GLY A 208 19.01 18.34 10.48
C GLY A 208 18.55 16.87 10.55
N VAL A 209 17.49 16.54 11.28
CA VAL A 209 17.01 15.14 11.40
C VAL A 209 16.52 14.61 10.07
N LEU A 210 15.79 15.43 9.30
CA LEU A 210 15.36 15.05 7.95
C LEU A 210 16.56 14.75 7.03
N ALA A 211 17.64 15.51 7.14
CA ALA A 211 18.85 15.28 6.34
C ALA A 211 19.53 13.95 6.71
N VAL A 212 19.61 13.64 8.01
CA VAL A 212 20.13 12.35 8.50
C VAL A 212 19.23 11.20 8.03
N HIS A 213 17.90 11.35 8.12
CA HIS A 213 16.96 10.35 7.65
C HIS A 213 17.09 10.09 6.15
N ASN A 214 17.17 11.16 5.34
CA ASN A 214 17.38 11.07 3.90
C ASN A 214 18.73 10.40 3.58
N TRP A 215 19.79 10.71 4.34
CA TRP A 215 21.09 10.05 4.19
C TRP A 215 21.00 8.55 4.48
N LEU A 216 20.33 8.15 5.56
CA LEU A 216 20.11 6.74 5.91
C LEU A 216 19.32 6.01 4.81
N LEU A 217 18.25 6.62 4.31
CA LEU A 217 17.44 6.07 3.23
C LEU A 217 18.26 5.92 1.94
N ASN A 218 19.02 6.95 1.56
CA ASN A 218 19.89 6.92 0.39
C ASN A 218 20.97 5.84 0.51
N MET A 219 21.52 5.64 1.71
CA MET A 219 22.47 4.55 1.95
C MET A 219 21.80 3.18 1.80
N ALA A 220 20.57 3.01 2.30
CA ALA A 220 19.81 1.76 2.13
C ALA A 220 19.50 1.48 0.65
N LEU A 221 19.02 2.49 -0.08
CA LEU A 221 18.77 2.41 -1.53
C LEU A 221 20.03 2.08 -2.31
N HIS A 222 21.17 2.70 -1.99
CA HIS A 222 22.44 2.42 -2.66
C HIS A 222 22.93 1.00 -2.40
N ARG A 223 22.78 0.49 -1.17
CA ARG A 223 23.12 -0.90 -0.83
C ARG A 223 22.25 -1.89 -1.61
N ALA A 224 20.96 -1.61 -1.73
CA ALA A 224 20.05 -2.45 -2.51
C ALA A 224 20.35 -2.39 -4.01
N ASN A 225 20.68 -1.21 -4.56
CA ASN A 225 21.06 -1.06 -5.97
C ASN A 225 22.40 -1.77 -6.28
N LYS A 226 23.33 -1.79 -5.32
CA LYS A 226 24.61 -2.52 -5.42
C LYS A 226 24.54 -3.93 -4.83
N ALA A 227 23.35 -4.53 -4.79
CA ALA A 227 23.15 -5.87 -4.28
C ALA A 227 24.09 -6.88 -4.96
N SER A 228 24.97 -7.50 -4.17
CA SER A 228 25.86 -8.56 -4.67
C SER A 228 25.06 -9.76 -5.18
N HIS A 229 25.61 -10.49 -6.17
CA HIS A 229 25.00 -11.71 -6.69
C HIS A 229 24.69 -12.74 -5.59
N SER A 230 25.57 -12.86 -4.57
CA SER A 230 25.33 -13.77 -3.44
C SER A 230 24.13 -13.35 -2.58
N TRP A 231 23.86 -12.05 -2.46
CA TRP A 231 22.69 -11.53 -1.75
C TRP A 231 21.40 -11.76 -2.55
N LEU A 232 21.42 -11.51 -3.86
CA LEU A 232 20.28 -11.82 -4.74
C LEU A 232 19.95 -13.32 -4.73
N HIS A 233 20.96 -14.18 -4.83
CA HIS A 233 20.79 -15.63 -4.72
C HIS A 233 20.22 -16.06 -3.36
N ARG A 234 20.62 -15.40 -2.26
CA ARG A 234 19.99 -15.63 -0.95
C ARG A 234 18.53 -15.22 -0.92
N LEU A 235 18.16 -14.09 -1.53
CA LEU A 235 16.78 -13.63 -1.60
C LEU A 235 15.90 -14.54 -2.44
N GLU A 236 16.42 -15.00 -3.57
CA GLU A 236 15.74 -15.99 -4.39
C GLU A 236 15.49 -17.25 -3.55
N ASN A 237 16.46 -17.74 -2.80
CA ASN A 237 16.29 -18.97 -2.01
C ASN A 237 15.67 -18.74 -0.61
N LYS A 238 15.30 -17.51 -0.26
CA LYS A 238 14.68 -17.19 1.03
C LYS A 238 13.28 -17.78 1.06
N SER A 239 13.01 -18.60 2.07
CA SER A 239 11.66 -19.01 2.42
C SER A 239 11.05 -17.96 3.34
N TYR A 240 9.93 -17.38 2.91
CA TYR A 240 9.20 -16.42 3.72
C TYR A 240 8.26 -17.14 4.67
N SER A 241 8.02 -16.55 5.85
CA SER A 241 7.11 -17.12 6.85
C SER A 241 5.71 -17.36 6.29
N PHE A 242 5.27 -16.48 5.39
CA PHE A 242 3.99 -16.57 4.70
C PHE A 242 3.94 -17.49 3.47
N GLN A 243 5.04 -18.18 3.17
CA GLN A 243 5.06 -19.25 2.16
C GLN A 243 4.92 -20.64 2.77
N LYS A 244 5.05 -20.77 4.10
CA LYS A 244 5.01 -22.06 4.79
C LYS A 244 3.57 -22.41 5.17
N THR A 245 2.85 -23.05 4.26
CA THR A 245 1.74 -23.93 4.63
C THR A 245 2.31 -25.22 5.18
N HIS A 246 1.61 -25.89 6.12
CA HIS A 246 1.99 -27.20 6.67
C HIS A 246 2.40 -28.19 5.55
N GLY A 247 3.70 -28.27 5.27
CA GLY A 247 4.28 -29.16 4.26
C GLY A 247 4.23 -28.71 2.79
N VAL A 248 3.77 -27.49 2.46
CA VAL A 248 3.64 -27.04 1.06
C VAL A 248 4.31 -25.68 0.86
N ILE A 249 5.26 -25.63 -0.06
CA ILE A 249 5.94 -24.40 -0.47
C ILE A 249 5.05 -23.72 -1.52
N CYS A 250 4.52 -22.55 -1.19
CA CYS A 250 3.85 -21.69 -2.17
C CYS A 250 4.85 -21.38 -3.30
N THR A 251 4.58 -21.85 -4.52
CA THR A 251 5.47 -21.66 -5.66
C THR A 251 5.58 -20.18 -6.01
N LYS A 252 6.82 -19.71 -6.18
CA LYS A 252 7.11 -18.37 -6.68
C LYS A 252 6.36 -18.12 -7.99
N LEU A 253 5.68 -16.98 -8.11
CA LEU A 253 5.02 -16.51 -9.33
C LEU A 253 6.03 -16.25 -10.47
#